data_AF-A0A163TE62-F1
#
_entry.id   AF-A0A163TE62-F1
#
_cell.length_a   1.000
_cell.length_b   1.000
_cell.length_c   1.000
_cell.angle_alpha   90.00
_cell.angle_beta   90.00
_cell.angle_gamma   90.00
#
_symmetry.space_group_name_H-M   'P 1'
#
loop_
_entity.id
_entity.type
_entity.pdbx_description
1 polymer ?
#
loop_
_entity_poly.entity_id
_entity_poly.type
_entity_poly.pdbx_seq_one_letter_code
_entity_poly.pdbx_strand_id
1 'polypeptide(L)'
;MFTFSFIRFAGARFQGQGNDLVLDTSSFYKPAQSGAYPIVLATYEIVCSKYPDAATGKAVNALMQAAIGPGQDGLEQYGSIPLPSSFQAKLAKAVNAIS
;
A
#
# COMPACT_ATOMS: atom_id res chain seq x y z
N MET A 1 -18.39 12.26 22.60
CA MET A 1 -16.92 12.24 22.56
C MET A 1 -16.51 10.95 21.87
N PHE A 2 -16.22 10.99 20.57
CA PHE A 2 -15.88 9.79 19.79
C PHE A 2 -14.36 9.73 19.64
N THR A 3 -13.76 8.75 20.31
CA THR A 3 -12.35 8.43 20.14
C THR A 3 -12.22 7.63 18.84
N PHE A 4 -11.75 8.29 17.77
CA PHE A 4 -11.28 7.58 16.58
C PHE A 4 -9.99 6.85 16.95
N SER A 5 -10.07 5.53 17.11
CA SER A 5 -8.88 4.69 17.17
C SER A 5 -8.27 4.64 15.77
N PHE A 6 -7.15 5.33 15.57
CA PHE A 6 -6.31 5.18 14.40
C PHE A 6 -5.91 3.71 14.29
N ILE A 7 -6.53 2.95 13.38
CA ILE A 7 -6.05 1.64 12.96
C ILE A 7 -4.70 1.90 12.29
N ARG A 8 -3.61 1.71 13.04
CA ARG A 8 -2.27 1.77 12.46
C ARG A 8 -2.06 0.54 11.60
N PHE A 9 -2.11 0.73 10.28
CA PHE A 9 -1.58 -0.23 9.31
C PHE A 9 -0.05 -0.43 9.42
N ALA A 10 0.61 0.22 10.40
CA ALA A 10 2.05 0.12 10.67
C ALA A 10 2.51 -1.28 11.13
N GLY A 11 1.60 -2.14 11.60
CA GLY A 11 1.91 -3.52 11.96
C GLY A 11 2.07 -4.44 10.75
N ALA A 12 1.63 -4.01 9.56
CA ALA A 12 1.75 -4.79 8.36
C ALA A 12 3.22 -5.01 7.99
N ARG A 13 3.56 -6.21 7.50
CA ARG A 13 4.91 -6.57 7.07
C ARG A 13 4.89 -7.05 5.63
N PHE A 14 6.01 -6.90 4.94
CA PHE A 14 6.21 -7.53 3.63
C PHE A 14 6.93 -8.87 3.78
N GLN A 15 6.49 -9.90 3.06
CA GLN A 15 7.21 -11.17 2.92
C GLN A 15 7.87 -11.35 1.54
N GLY A 16 7.54 -10.50 0.56
CA GLY A 16 8.09 -10.59 -0.79
C GLY A 16 9.56 -10.15 -0.90
N GLN A 17 10.25 -10.68 -1.92
CA GLN A 17 11.66 -10.37 -2.22
C GLN A 17 11.80 -9.30 -3.30
N GLY A 18 12.80 -8.43 -3.17
CA GLY A 18 13.07 -7.38 -4.17
C GLY A 18 11.93 -6.38 -4.29
N ASN A 19 11.37 -6.26 -5.50
CA ASN A 19 10.23 -5.39 -5.82
C ASN A 19 8.88 -6.11 -5.69
N ASP A 20 8.88 -7.38 -5.29
CA ASP A 20 7.66 -8.10 -4.96
C ASP A 20 7.18 -7.69 -3.56
N LEU A 21 6.02 -7.05 -3.51
CA LEU A 21 5.47 -6.42 -2.33
C LEU A 21 4.35 -7.27 -1.71
N VAL A 22 4.61 -8.57 -1.56
CA VAL A 22 3.67 -9.48 -0.86
C VAL A 22 3.50 -9.04 0.59
N LEU A 23 2.25 -8.81 0.97
CA LEU A 23 1.87 -8.41 2.32
C LEU A 23 1.62 -9.64 3.20
N ASP A 24 2.19 -9.64 4.41
CA ASP A 24 1.91 -10.63 5.45
C ASP A 24 0.55 -10.35 6.07
N THR A 25 -0.48 -11.06 5.61
CA THR A 25 -1.84 -10.91 6.14
C THR A 25 -1.96 -11.26 7.63
N SER A 26 -1.14 -12.18 8.12
CA SER A 26 -1.14 -12.57 9.54
C SER A 26 -0.68 -11.44 10.47
N SER A 27 0.13 -10.50 9.96
CA SER A 27 0.71 -9.41 10.74
C SER A 27 -0.29 -8.33 11.15
N PHE A 28 -1.45 -8.25 10.49
CA PHE A 28 -2.47 -7.23 10.77
C PHE A 28 -3.89 -7.78 10.99
N TYR A 29 -4.22 -9.00 10.55
CA TYR A 29 -5.54 -9.61 10.86
C TYR A 29 -5.67 -10.12 12.30
N LYS A 30 -4.56 -10.20 13.05
CA LYS A 30 -4.55 -10.60 14.47
C LYS A 30 -3.86 -9.53 15.31
N PRO A 31 -4.46 -8.35 15.49
CA PRO A 31 -3.80 -7.27 16.18
C PRO A 31 -3.59 -7.62 17.67
N ALA A 32 -2.35 -7.52 18.15
CA ALA A 32 -2.01 -7.78 19.55
C ALA A 32 -2.30 -6.57 20.47
N GLN A 33 -2.67 -5.43 19.89
CA GLN A 33 -2.86 -4.17 20.60
C GLN A 33 -4.32 -4.03 21.07
N SER A 34 -4.52 -3.73 22.35
CA SER A 34 -5.86 -3.53 22.92
C SER A 34 -6.60 -2.40 22.20
N GLY A 35 -7.87 -2.63 21.83
CA GLY A 35 -8.72 -1.67 21.12
C GLY A 35 -8.55 -1.64 19.59
N ALA A 36 -7.66 -2.46 19.02
CA ALA A 36 -7.52 -2.56 17.58
C ALA A 36 -8.68 -3.32 16.92
N TYR A 37 -9.13 -2.86 15.75
CA TYR A 37 -10.21 -3.49 15.01
C TYR A 37 -9.67 -4.65 14.14
N PRO A 38 -10.19 -5.88 14.27
CA PRO A 38 -9.59 -7.07 13.65
C PRO A 38 -10.00 -7.29 12.18
N ILE A 39 -10.99 -6.56 11.67
CA ILE A 39 -11.47 -6.70 10.28
C ILE A 39 -10.90 -5.54 9.46
N VAL A 40 -9.84 -5.81 8.68
CA VAL A 40 -9.15 -4.82 7.85
C VAL A 40 -8.95 -5.38 6.45
N LEU A 41 -9.45 -4.72 5.41
CA LEU A 41 -9.22 -5.16 4.04
C LEU A 41 -7.98 -4.48 3.46
N ALA A 42 -7.06 -5.26 2.91
CA ALA A 42 -5.94 -4.74 2.12
C ALA A 42 -6.32 -4.77 0.63
N THR A 43 -6.55 -3.60 0.04
CA THR A 43 -6.71 -3.45 -1.40
C THR A 43 -5.34 -3.52 -2.06
N TYR A 44 -5.23 -4.31 -3.14
CA TYR A 44 -3.98 -4.53 -3.86
C TYR A 44 -4.14 -4.21 -5.34
N GLU A 45 -3.07 -3.67 -5.93
CA GLU A 45 -2.94 -3.45 -7.36
C GLU A 45 -1.83 -4.38 -7.89
N ILE A 46 -2.12 -5.17 -8.92
CA ILE A 46 -1.16 -6.08 -9.54
C ILE A 46 -0.74 -5.50 -10.89
N VAL A 47 0.56 -5.22 -11.03
CA VAL A 47 1.15 -4.69 -12.26
C VAL A 47 2.36 -5.51 -12.68
N CYS A 48 2.68 -5.49 -13.99
CA CYS A 48 3.89 -6.13 -14.49
C CYS A 48 5.11 -5.24 -14.19
N SER A 49 6.25 -5.84 -13.86
CA SER A 49 7.51 -5.08 -13.75
C SER A 49 8.07 -4.65 -15.11
N LYS A 50 7.72 -5.39 -16.18
CA LYS A 50 8.14 -5.10 -17.54
C LYS A 50 6.99 -5.31 -18.52
N TYR A 51 6.76 -4.32 -19.36
CA TYR A 51 5.76 -4.34 -20.42
C TYR A 51 6.42 -4.50 -21.80
N PRO A 52 5.78 -5.23 -22.74
CA PRO A 52 6.28 -5.36 -24.10
C PRO A 52 6.10 -4.06 -24.90
N ASP A 53 5.06 -3.28 -24.60
CA ASP A 53 4.82 -1.96 -25.17
C ASP A 53 5.29 -0.86 -24.21
N ALA A 54 6.22 -0.04 -24.68
CA ALA A 54 6.86 1.00 -23.85
C ALA A 54 5.89 2.12 -23.46
N ALA A 55 4.91 2.44 -24.30
CA ALA A 55 3.92 3.46 -23.98
C ALA A 55 3.02 3.00 -22.81
N THR A 56 2.62 1.73 -22.83
CA THR A 56 1.86 1.09 -21.75
C THR A 56 2.68 1.04 -20.45
N GLY A 57 3.95 0.62 -20.51
CA GLY A 57 4.84 0.60 -19.33
C GLY A 57 4.96 1.97 -18.68
N LYS A 58 5.15 3.03 -19.49
CA LYS A 58 5.18 4.42 -19.02
C LYS A 58 3.86 4.87 -18.40
N ALA A 59 2.72 4.51 -19.01
CA ALA A 59 1.40 4.86 -18.49
C ALA A 59 1.12 4.18 -17.14
N VAL A 60 1.45 2.89 -17.01
CA VAL A 60 1.30 2.15 -15.74
C VAL A 60 2.21 2.71 -14.66
N ASN A 61 3.47 3.02 -14.99
CA ASN A 61 4.38 3.69 -14.05
C ASN A 61 3.78 5.01 -13.53
N ALA A 62 3.29 5.87 -14.43
CA ALA A 62 2.68 7.14 -14.06
C ALA A 62 1.43 6.96 -13.19
N LEU A 63 0.56 5.99 -13.49
CA LEU A 63 -0.60 5.65 -12.68
C LEU A 63 -0.19 5.24 -11.26
N MET A 64 0.81 4.37 -11.14
CA MET A 64 1.29 3.90 -9.84
C MET A 64 1.95 5.01 -9.04
N GLN A 65 2.71 5.92 -9.67
CA GLN A 65 3.27 7.11 -9.02
C GLN A 65 2.17 8.01 -8.45
N ALA A 66 1.11 8.23 -9.22
CA ALA A 66 -0.03 9.00 -8.76
C ALA A 66 -0.72 8.31 -7.58
N ALA A 67 -0.89 6.97 -7.64
CA ALA A 67 -1.54 6.19 -6.59
C ALA A 67 -0.78 6.21 -5.25
N ILE A 68 0.56 6.09 -5.28
CA ILE A 68 1.38 6.08 -4.05
C ILE A 68 1.73 7.49 -3.54
N GLY A 69 1.52 8.53 -4.37
CA GLY A 69 1.74 9.93 -4.06
C GLY A 69 0.41 10.66 -3.80
N PRO A 70 -0.01 11.61 -4.67
CA PRO A 70 -1.22 12.42 -4.47
C PRO A 70 -2.51 11.62 -4.25
N GLY A 71 -2.59 10.39 -4.76
CA GLY A 71 -3.74 9.51 -4.57
C GLY A 71 -3.96 9.06 -3.12
N GLN A 72 -3.00 9.32 -2.22
CA GLN A 72 -3.15 9.08 -0.78
C GLN A 72 -3.87 10.22 -0.05
N ASP A 73 -3.97 11.40 -0.67
CA ASP A 73 -4.56 12.57 -0.05
C ASP A 73 -6.08 12.41 0.09
N GLY A 74 -6.58 12.57 1.32
CA GLY A 74 -8.02 12.52 1.59
C GLY A 74 -8.64 11.12 1.55
N LEU A 75 -7.86 10.04 1.51
CA LEU A 75 -8.40 8.66 1.56
C LEU A 75 -9.25 8.38 2.82
N GLU A 76 -8.94 9.06 3.92
CA GLU A 76 -9.64 8.93 5.20
C GLU A 76 -11.13 9.28 5.09
N GLN A 77 -11.50 10.24 4.23
CA GLN A 77 -12.90 10.64 4.02
C GLN A 77 -13.72 9.55 3.32
N TYR A 78 -13.05 8.61 2.66
CA TYR A 78 -13.63 7.44 2.00
C TYR A 78 -13.51 6.16 2.85
N GLY A 79 -13.10 6.28 4.12
CA GLY A 79 -12.92 5.14 5.02
C GLY A 79 -11.68 4.30 4.71
N SER A 80 -10.74 4.84 3.92
CA SER A 80 -9.47 4.18 3.59
C SER A 80 -8.34 4.72 4.46
N ILE A 81 -7.36 3.87 4.76
CA ILE A 81 -6.20 4.24 5.58
C ILE A 81 -5.06 4.63 4.63
N PRO A 82 -4.50 5.85 4.72
CA PRO A 82 -3.37 6.23 3.90
C PRO A 82 -2.13 5.38 4.21
N LEU A 83 -1.29 5.18 3.20
CA LEU A 83 -0.09 4.38 3.32
C LEU A 83 0.88 4.99 4.35
N PRO A 84 1.43 4.17 5.28
CA PRO A 84 2.44 4.63 6.21
C PRO A 84 3.70 5.12 5.50
N SER A 85 4.35 6.16 6.03
CA SER A 85 5.62 6.67 5.49
C SER A 85 6.73 5.61 5.43
N SER A 86 6.71 4.63 6.34
CA SER A 86 7.64 3.50 6.34
C SER A 86 7.51 2.59 5.11
N PHE A 87 6.36 2.62 4.42
CA PHE A 87 6.10 1.82 3.23
C PHE A 87 6.45 2.57 1.94
N GLN A 88 6.37 3.91 1.95
CA GLN A 88 6.54 4.75 0.78
C GLN A 88 7.89 4.54 0.08
N ALA A 89 8.99 4.45 0.83
CA ALA A 89 10.31 4.26 0.23
C ALA A 89 10.42 2.92 -0.55
N LYS A 90 9.84 1.84 -0.01
CA LYS A 90 9.84 0.52 -0.66
C LYS A 90 8.93 0.51 -1.90
N LEU A 91 7.75 1.13 -1.79
CA LEU A 91 6.81 1.29 -2.90
C LEU A 91 7.40 2.14 -4.03
N ALA A 92 8.00 3.28 -3.71
CA ALA A 92 8.64 4.15 -4.70
C ALA A 92 9.74 3.40 -5.46
N LYS A 93 10.56 2.58 -4.78
CA LYS A 93 11.57 1.75 -5.45
C LYS A 93 10.96 0.75 -6.43
N ALA A 94 9.88 0.07 -6.04
CA ALA A 94 9.22 -0.91 -6.91
C ALA A 94 8.55 -0.24 -8.11
N VAL A 95 7.84 0.88 -7.89
CA VAL A 95 7.19 1.65 -8.96
C VAL A 95 8.20 2.23 -9.94
N ASN A 96 9.31 2.79 -9.45
CA ASN A 96 10.39 3.32 -10.29
C ASN A 96 11.06 2.25 -11.18
N ALA A 97 10.91 0.96 -10.86
CA ALA A 97 11.47 -0.13 -11.63
C ALA A 97 10.54 -0.63 -12.77
N ILE A 98 9.30 -0.13 -12.85
CA ILE A 98 8.36 -0.47 -13.93
C ILE A 98 8.88 0.11 -15.24
N SER A 99 8.99 -0.74 -16.27
CA SER A 99 9.47 -0.40 -17.61
C SER A 99 8.58 -0.94 -18.72
#